data_AF-A0A3M1HEH0-F1
#
_entry.id   AF-A0A3M1HEH0-F1
#
_cell.length_a   1.000
_cell.length_b   1.000
_cell.length_c   1.000
_cell.angle_alpha   90.00
_cell.angle_beta   90.00
_cell.angle_gamma   90.00
#
_symmetry.space_group_name_H-M   'P 1'
#
loop_
_entity.id
_entity.type
_entity.pdbx_description
1 polymer ?
#
loop_
_entity_poly.entity_id
_entity_poly.type
_entity_poly.pdbx_seq_one_letter_code
_entity_poly.pdbx_strand_id
1 'polypeptide(L)'
;MEEELFGRRIRPHDRHQFEMKLDYLFQRKQKGYQYLIEAFFFIPTSLDLHPDNYGHSDFYKDVQNYIRFKTPTMTFEYLVDPEAKDSPLYRMNEKLGELLKKPEKKLQQKFLYEAKLLACIFRSTFRENIELILGEINRLKKLEDP
;
A
#
# COMPACT_ATOMS: atom_id res chain seq x y z
N MET A 1 -0.37 7.52 -22.09
CA MET A 1 0.53 7.39 -20.91
C MET A 1 -0.17 7.85 -19.63
N GLU A 2 -0.82 9.04 -19.58
CA GLU A 2 -1.62 9.48 -18.42
C GLU A 2 -2.93 8.70 -18.23
N GLU A 3 -3.65 8.38 -19.31
CA GLU A 3 -4.88 7.56 -19.26
C GLU A 3 -4.63 6.15 -18.71
N GLU A 4 -3.46 5.59 -19.03
CA GLU A 4 -3.01 4.26 -18.58
C GLU A 4 -2.67 4.23 -17.08
N LEU A 5 -2.28 5.39 -16.53
CA LEU A 5 -2.05 5.60 -15.09
C LEU A 5 -3.36 5.72 -14.30
N PHE A 6 -4.42 6.22 -14.93
CA PHE A 6 -5.74 6.37 -14.30
C PHE A 6 -6.51 5.04 -14.27
N GLY A 7 -6.49 4.27 -15.37
CA GLY A 7 -7.13 2.96 -15.47
C GLY A 7 -6.62 1.92 -14.45
N ARG A 8 -5.39 2.09 -13.92
CA ARG A 8 -4.83 1.20 -12.88
C ARG A 8 -5.36 1.46 -11.48
N ARG A 9 -5.96 2.64 -11.23
CA ARG A 9 -6.40 3.10 -9.90
C ARG A 9 -7.83 2.69 -9.59
N ILE A 10 -8.64 2.41 -10.60
CA ILE A 10 -10.04 1.98 -10.45
C ILE A 10 -10.13 0.50 -10.79
N ARG A 11 -10.78 -0.29 -9.94
CA ARG A 11 -11.01 -1.73 -10.19
C ARG A 11 -12.42 -2.12 -9.79
N PRO A 12 -13.07 -3.05 -10.51
CA PRO A 12 -14.28 -3.70 -10.02
C PRO A 12 -13.98 -4.34 -8.66
N HIS A 13 -14.78 -4.02 -7.65
CA HIS A 13 -14.70 -4.63 -6.33
C HIS A 13 -15.62 -5.86 -6.28
N ASP A 14 -16.86 -5.67 -6.69
CA ASP A 14 -17.86 -6.72 -6.84
C ASP A 14 -18.82 -6.40 -8.01
N ARG A 15 -20.00 -7.02 -8.02
CA ARG A 15 -21.00 -6.84 -9.07
C ARG A 15 -21.58 -5.41 -9.15
N HIS A 16 -21.57 -4.66 -8.06
CA HIS A 16 -22.23 -3.35 -7.96
C HIS A 16 -21.29 -2.24 -7.46
N GLN A 17 -20.05 -2.57 -7.08
CA GLN A 17 -19.09 -1.64 -6.51
C GLN A 17 -17.79 -1.62 -7.29
N PHE A 18 -17.17 -0.44 -7.34
CA PHE A 18 -15.80 -0.27 -7.77
C PHE A 18 -14.97 0.34 -6.65
N GLU A 19 -13.68 0.01 -6.61
CA GLU A 19 -12.73 0.54 -5.65
C GLU A 19 -11.76 1.49 -6.38
N MET A 20 -11.53 2.67 -5.81
CA MET A 20 -10.52 3.63 -6.26
C MET A 20 -9.36 3.71 -5.27
N LYS A 21 -8.14 3.38 -5.70
CA LYS A 21 -6.91 3.44 -4.90
C LYS A 21 -6.09 4.66 -5.29
N LEU A 22 -5.92 5.57 -4.33
CA LEU A 22 -5.13 6.79 -4.48
C LEU A 22 -3.93 6.74 -3.54
N ASP A 23 -2.73 6.82 -4.12
CA ASP A 23 -1.49 6.94 -3.36
C ASP A 23 -1.22 8.43 -3.09
N TYR A 24 -1.01 8.78 -1.82
CA TYR A 24 -0.70 10.14 -1.38
C TYR A 24 0.60 10.15 -0.58
N LEU A 25 1.54 11.02 -0.96
CA LEU A 25 2.84 11.16 -0.29
C LEU A 25 2.76 12.24 0.79
N PHE A 26 3.14 11.88 2.02
CA PHE A 26 3.15 12.81 3.14
C PHE A 26 4.57 13.33 3.43
N GLN A 27 4.71 14.63 3.65
CA GLN A 27 5.96 15.21 4.11
C GLN A 27 6.11 15.02 5.63
N ARG A 28 7.12 14.23 6.06
CA ARG A 28 7.34 13.85 7.47
C ARG A 28 7.56 15.02 8.45
N LYS A 29 7.80 16.25 7.97
CA LYS A 29 8.19 17.39 8.81
C LYS A 29 7.03 18.29 9.26
N GLN A 30 5.79 18.07 8.79
CA GLN A 30 4.65 18.91 9.18
C GLN A 30 3.85 18.31 10.33
N LYS A 31 3.51 19.16 11.32
CA LYS A 31 2.62 18.81 12.44
C LYS A 31 1.16 18.90 11.97
N GLY A 32 0.71 17.86 11.27
CA GLY A 32 -0.65 17.78 10.74
C GLY A 32 -0.66 17.81 9.22
N TYR A 33 -1.54 17.01 8.63
CA TYR A 33 -1.66 16.89 7.18
C TYR A 33 -3.14 16.92 6.80
N GLN A 34 -3.50 17.86 5.94
CA GLN A 34 -4.81 17.91 5.30
C GLN A 34 -4.63 17.55 3.83
N TYR A 35 -5.51 16.70 3.31
CA TYR A 35 -5.53 16.35 1.91
C TYR A 35 -6.95 16.55 1.37
N LEU A 36 -7.06 17.01 0.13
CA LEU A 36 -8.31 17.16 -0.60
C LEU A 36 -8.26 16.20 -1.80
N ILE A 37 -9.35 15.47 -2.01
CA ILE A 37 -9.56 14.64 -3.19
C ILE A 37 -10.79 15.20 -3.90
N GLU A 38 -10.59 15.69 -5.12
CA GLU A 38 -11.67 16.05 -6.03
C GLU A 38 -11.76 14.98 -7.10
N ALA A 39 -12.94 14.36 -7.23
CA ALA A 39 -13.21 13.31 -8.19
C ALA A 39 -14.49 13.63 -8.96
N PHE A 40 -14.43 13.50 -10.29
CA PHE A 40 -15.55 13.72 -11.19
C PHE A 40 -15.91 12.40 -11.86
N PHE A 41 -17.18 12.03 -11.81
CA PHE A 41 -17.69 10.78 -12.38
C PHE A 41 -18.59 11.07 -13.57
N PHE A 42 -18.34 10.37 -14.68
CA PHE A 42 -19.23 10.33 -15.83
C PHE A 42 -19.95 8.99 -15.82
N ILE A 43 -21.23 9.02 -15.46
CA ILE A 43 -22.06 7.83 -15.29
C ILE A 43 -22.80 7.56 -16.62
N PRO A 44 -22.64 6.38 -17.24
CA PRO A 44 -23.38 6.02 -18.44
C PRO A 44 -24.88 5.94 -18.16
N THR A 45 -25.69 6.37 -19.13
CA THR A 45 -27.17 6.27 -19.07
C THR A 45 -27.66 4.83 -18.94
N SER A 46 -26.87 3.84 -19.36
CA SER A 46 -27.19 2.42 -19.21
C SER A 46 -27.23 1.93 -17.76
N LEU A 47 -26.75 2.71 -16.79
CA LEU A 47 -26.87 2.41 -15.36
C LEU A 47 -28.19 2.92 -14.76
N ASP A 48 -29.01 3.65 -15.53
CA ASP A 48 -30.33 4.17 -15.12
C ASP A 48 -30.29 4.99 -13.81
N LEU A 49 -29.17 5.68 -13.57
CA LEU A 49 -29.00 6.56 -12.42
C LEU A 49 -29.44 7.98 -12.78
N HIS A 50 -30.40 8.50 -12.03
CA HIS A 50 -30.99 9.81 -12.20
C HIS A 50 -31.07 10.53 -10.84
N PRO A 51 -31.03 11.87 -10.78
CA PRO A 51 -31.16 12.60 -9.52
C PRO A 51 -32.44 12.26 -8.73
N ASP A 52 -33.49 11.81 -9.41
CA ASP A 52 -34.76 11.40 -8.80
C ASP A 52 -34.70 10.02 -8.10
N ASN A 53 -33.78 9.13 -8.51
CA ASN A 53 -33.62 7.78 -7.95
C ASN A 53 -32.27 7.55 -7.24
N TYR A 54 -31.30 8.45 -7.44
CA TYR A 54 -29.97 8.41 -6.84
C TYR A 54 -29.44 9.84 -6.66
N GLY A 55 -29.84 10.47 -5.56
CA GLY A 55 -29.47 11.84 -5.26
C GLY A 55 -28.08 11.96 -4.63
N HIS A 56 -27.63 13.20 -4.44
CA HIS A 56 -26.35 13.49 -3.78
C HIS A 56 -26.22 12.84 -2.40
N SER A 57 -27.29 12.83 -1.61
CA SER A 57 -27.30 12.21 -0.28
C SER A 57 -27.06 10.70 -0.33
N ASP A 58 -27.56 10.04 -1.36
CA ASP A 58 -27.44 8.59 -1.51
C ASP A 58 -26.04 8.24 -2.01
N PHE A 59 -25.51 9.02 -2.96
CA PHE A 59 -24.09 8.94 -3.33
C PHE A 59 -23.15 9.03 -2.12
N TYR A 60 -23.30 10.05 -1.27
CA TYR A 60 -22.41 10.20 -0.12
C TYR A 60 -22.60 9.12 0.96
N LYS A 61 -23.76 8.47 1.06
CA LYS A 61 -23.96 7.32 1.97
C LYS A 61 -23.24 6.07 1.46
N ASP A 62 -23.16 5.91 0.14
CA ASP A 62 -22.54 4.75 -0.50
C ASP A 62 -21.02 4.86 -0.59
N VAL A 63 -20.46 6.08 -0.49
CA VAL A 63 -19.01 6.30 -0.50
C VAL A 63 -18.37 5.83 0.82
N GLN A 64 -17.52 4.81 0.72
CA GLN A 64 -16.72 4.31 1.83
C GLN A 64 -15.26 4.75 1.69
N ASN A 65 -14.78 5.53 2.67
CA ASN A 65 -13.42 6.08 2.67
C ASN A 65 -12.52 5.33 3.66
N TYR A 66 -11.49 4.65 3.14
CA TYR A 66 -10.49 3.97 3.95
C TYR A 66 -9.11 4.60 3.76
N ILE A 67 -8.48 5.01 4.86
CA ILE A 67 -7.11 5.52 4.86
C ILE A 67 -6.21 4.46 5.48
N ARG A 68 -5.11 4.15 4.81
CA ARG A 68 -4.07 3.28 5.34
C ARG A 68 -2.69 3.79 5.00
N PHE A 69 -1.74 3.55 5.89
CA PHE A 69 -0.33 3.70 5.55
C PHE A 69 0.09 2.58 4.60
N LYS A 70 0.84 2.95 3.56
CA LYS A 70 1.49 1.97 2.69
C LYS A 70 2.67 1.36 3.45
N THR A 71 2.85 0.05 3.31
CA THR A 71 4.06 -0.63 3.78
C THR A 71 5.27 0.05 3.11
N PRO A 72 6.31 0.45 3.85
CA PRO A 72 7.51 0.99 3.26
C PRO A 72 8.14 0.00 2.29
N THR A 73 8.56 0.47 1.11
CA THR A 73 9.35 -0.34 0.19
C THR A 73 10.81 -0.28 0.60
N MET A 74 11.43 -1.44 0.83
CA MET A 74 12.86 -1.59 1.14
C MET A 74 13.40 -2.80 0.39
N THR A 75 14.64 -2.74 -0.09
CA THR A 75 15.30 -3.91 -0.70
C THR A 75 15.77 -4.88 0.38
N PHE A 76 16.10 -6.11 0.01
CA PHE A 76 16.65 -7.06 0.97
C PHE A 76 18.01 -6.63 1.50
N GLU A 77 18.85 -6.05 0.65
CA GLU A 77 20.16 -5.50 1.00
C GLU A 77 20.01 -4.42 2.08
N TYR A 78 19.06 -3.51 1.90
CA TYR A 78 18.80 -2.45 2.89
C TYR A 78 18.22 -3.00 4.20
N LEU A 79 17.40 -4.05 4.14
CA LEU A 79 16.86 -4.67 5.35
C LEU A 79 17.95 -5.29 6.22
N VAL A 80 18.98 -5.90 5.61
CA VAL A 80 20.07 -6.60 6.32
C VAL A 80 21.29 -5.71 6.58
N ASP A 81 21.32 -4.49 6.05
CA ASP A 81 22.40 -3.53 6.27
C ASP A 81 22.52 -3.18 7.77
N PRO A 82 23.66 -3.51 8.43
CA PRO A 82 23.89 -3.18 9.82
C PRO A 82 23.88 -1.67 10.12
N GLU A 83 24.14 -0.82 9.13
CA GLU A 83 24.16 0.64 9.28
C GLU A 83 22.79 1.29 9.07
N ALA A 84 21.80 0.53 8.55
CA ALA A 84 20.44 1.01 8.31
C ALA A 84 19.62 1.07 9.60
N LYS A 85 19.81 2.13 10.38
CA LYS A 85 19.13 2.34 11.69
C LYS A 85 17.60 2.39 11.61
N ASP A 86 17.05 2.71 10.45
CA ASP A 86 15.62 2.69 10.16
C ASP A 86 15.14 1.41 9.48
N SER A 87 16.00 0.40 9.32
CA SER A 87 15.58 -0.97 9.02
C SER A 87 14.77 -1.53 10.20
N PRO A 88 13.59 -2.16 9.95
CA PRO A 88 12.85 -2.86 10.99
C PRO A 88 13.65 -4.03 11.59
N LEU A 89 14.57 -4.66 10.85
CA LEU A 89 15.42 -5.73 11.37
C LEU A 89 16.43 -5.19 12.39
N TYR A 90 17.15 -4.12 12.02
CA TYR A 90 18.06 -3.42 12.94
C TYR A 90 17.33 -3.01 14.22
N ARG A 91 16.20 -2.31 14.04
CA ARG A 91 15.37 -1.87 15.14
C ARG A 91 14.87 -3.02 15.99
N MET A 92 14.40 -4.12 15.39
CA MET A 92 13.93 -5.30 16.13
C MET A 92 15.04 -5.90 17.01
N ASN A 93 16.27 -6.01 16.49
CA ASN A 93 17.42 -6.54 17.23
C ASN A 93 17.80 -5.66 18.43
N GLU A 94 17.82 -4.33 18.26
CA GLU A 94 18.05 -3.38 19.36
C GLU A 94 17.01 -3.56 20.48
N LYS A 95 15.71 -3.64 20.14
CA LYS A 95 14.66 -3.85 21.14
C LYS A 95 14.77 -5.22 21.81
N LEU A 96 15.21 -6.24 21.10
CA LEU A 96 15.44 -7.57 21.69
C LEU A 96 16.55 -7.51 22.75
N GLY A 97 17.67 -6.84 22.43
CA GLY A 97 18.77 -6.63 23.38
C GLY A 97 18.33 -5.86 24.63
N GLU A 98 17.50 -4.84 24.49
CA GLU A 98 16.88 -4.14 25.63
C GLU A 98 15.93 -5.07 26.41
N LEU A 99 15.13 -5.88 25.71
CA LEU A 99 14.09 -6.72 26.32
C LEU A 99 14.69 -7.84 27.16
N LEU A 100 15.80 -8.42 26.71
CA LEU A 100 16.56 -9.43 27.45
C LEU A 100 17.12 -8.87 28.77
N LYS A 101 17.45 -7.57 28.81
CA LYS A 101 17.89 -6.89 30.04
C LYS A 101 16.71 -6.50 30.93
N LYS A 102 15.60 -6.08 30.33
CA LYS A 102 14.42 -5.57 31.05
C LYS A 102 13.12 -6.03 30.36
N PRO A 103 12.44 -7.08 30.86
CA PRO A 103 11.26 -7.64 30.22
C PRO A 103 9.99 -6.81 30.48
N GLU A 104 9.93 -5.59 29.96
CA GLU A 104 8.78 -4.70 30.10
C GLU A 104 7.73 -4.90 28.99
N LYS A 105 6.45 -4.84 29.37
CA LYS A 105 5.32 -4.93 28.42
C LYS A 105 5.39 -3.91 27.28
N LYS A 106 5.81 -2.67 27.57
CA LYS A 106 5.96 -1.61 26.56
C LYS A 106 7.02 -1.96 25.52
N LEU A 107 8.11 -2.58 25.95
CA LEU A 107 9.20 -2.99 25.08
C LEU A 107 8.83 -4.23 24.26
N GLN A 108 8.11 -5.18 24.85
CA GLN A 108 7.51 -6.31 24.12
C GLN A 108 6.60 -5.84 22.98
N GLN A 109 5.76 -4.84 23.23
CA GLN A 109 4.88 -4.26 22.20
C GLN A 109 5.68 -3.60 21.07
N LYS A 110 6.76 -2.87 21.39
CA LYS A 110 7.64 -2.27 20.38
C LYS A 110 8.37 -3.33 19.57
N PHE A 111 8.92 -4.36 20.21
CA PHE A 111 9.55 -5.49 19.54
C PHE A 111 8.57 -6.18 18.57
N LEU A 112 7.36 -6.50 19.06
CA LEU A 112 6.32 -7.13 18.24
C LEU A 112 5.90 -6.27 17.05
N TYR A 113 5.84 -4.95 17.24
CA TYR A 113 5.58 -4.02 16.14
C TYR A 113 6.65 -4.10 15.05
N GLU A 114 7.94 -4.05 15.40
CA GLU A 114 9.04 -4.14 14.43
C GLU A 114 9.06 -5.51 13.74
N ALA A 115 8.81 -6.60 14.47
CA ALA A 115 8.72 -7.94 13.91
C ALA A 115 7.58 -8.06 12.87
N LYS A 116 6.40 -7.51 13.17
CA LYS A 116 5.28 -7.45 12.23
C LYS A 116 5.62 -6.60 11.01
N LEU A 117 6.25 -5.45 11.21
CA LEU A 117 6.66 -4.56 10.12
C LEU A 117 7.69 -5.24 9.21
N LEU A 118 8.68 -5.91 9.78
CA LEU A 118 9.65 -6.71 9.05
C LEU A 118 8.97 -7.78 8.20
N ALA A 119 8.04 -8.56 8.78
CA ALA A 119 7.31 -9.59 8.05
C ALA A 119 6.48 -9.01 6.88
N CYS A 120 5.85 -7.85 7.09
CA CYS A 120 5.10 -7.16 6.05
C CYS A 120 6.01 -6.71 4.89
N ILE A 121 7.15 -6.08 5.21
CA ILE A 121 8.11 -5.58 4.21
C ILE A 121 8.76 -6.75 3.47
N PHE A 122 9.23 -7.77 4.20
CA PHE A 122 9.80 -8.97 3.60
C PHE A 122 8.84 -9.60 2.59
N ARG A 123 7.57 -9.78 2.97
CA ARG A 123 6.55 -10.36 2.08
C ARG A 123 6.29 -9.51 0.83
N SER A 124 6.24 -8.18 0.96
CA SER A 124 6.05 -7.30 -0.22
C SER A 124 7.26 -7.31 -1.14
N THR A 125 8.46 -7.11 -0.58
CA THR A 125 9.72 -7.11 -1.34
C THR A 125 9.93 -8.45 -2.05
N PHE A 126 9.65 -9.56 -1.38
CA PHE A 126 9.76 -10.89 -1.98
C PHE A 126 8.83 -11.08 -3.18
N ARG A 127 7.56 -10.66 -3.04
CA ARG A 127 6.57 -10.73 -4.13
C ARG A 127 7.01 -9.89 -5.33
N GLU A 128 7.42 -8.66 -5.10
CA GLU A 128 7.89 -7.75 -6.15
C GLU A 128 9.09 -8.36 -6.90
N ASN A 129 10.05 -8.95 -6.19
CA ASN A 129 11.19 -9.63 -6.81
C ASN A 129 10.76 -10.85 -7.64
N ILE A 130 9.81 -11.66 -7.17
CA ILE A 130 9.26 -12.78 -7.96
C ILE A 130 8.60 -12.27 -9.24
N GLU A 131 7.78 -11.23 -9.15
CA GLU A 131 7.11 -10.65 -10.32
C GLU A 131 8.12 -10.13 -11.35
N LEU A 132 9.22 -9.51 -10.90
CA LEU A 132 10.31 -9.07 -11.77
C LEU A 132 11.01 -10.25 -12.46
N ILE A 133 11.36 -11.30 -11.71
CA ILE A 133 12.02 -12.49 -12.26
C ILE A 133 11.11 -13.19 -13.28
N LEU A 134 9.82 -13.38 -12.96
CA LEU A 134 8.85 -13.98 -13.89
C LEU A 134 8.66 -13.11 -15.14
N GLY A 135 8.64 -11.79 -14.98
CA GLY A 135 8.60 -10.85 -16.10
C GLY A 135 9.77 -11.04 -17.06
N GLU A 136 10.98 -11.16 -16.52
CA GLU A 136 12.19 -11.33 -17.33
C GLU A 136 12.25 -12.72 -17.98
N ILE A 137 11.87 -13.78 -17.27
CA ILE A 137 11.75 -15.13 -17.86
C ILE A 137 10.78 -15.12 -19.05
N ASN A 138 9.61 -14.49 -18.90
CA ASN A 138 8.62 -14.41 -19.98
C ASN A 138 9.11 -13.57 -21.16
N ARG A 139 9.91 -12.53 -20.90
CA ARG A 139 10.54 -11.73 -21.94
C ARG A 139 11.55 -12.57 -22.73
N LEU A 140 12.40 -13.33 -22.06
CA LEU A 140 13.40 -14.19 -22.70
C LEU A 140 12.72 -15.28 -23.55
N LYS A 141 11.67 -15.93 -23.05
CA LYS A 141 10.89 -16.92 -23.83
C LYS A 141 10.32 -16.34 -25.13
N LYS A 142 9.83 -15.10 -25.11
CA LYS A 142 9.31 -14.42 -26.30
C LYS A 142 10.39 -14.06 -27.34
N LEU A 143 11.67 -14.05 -26.94
CA LEU A 143 12.79 -13.83 -27.86
C LEU A 143 13.29 -15.14 -28.49
N GLU A 144 12.92 -16.29 -27.90
CA GLU A 144 13.29 -17.63 -28.38
C GLU A 144 12.24 -18.24 -29.33
N ASP A 145 11.01 -17.73 -29.34
CA ASP A 145 9.97 -18.06 -30.35
C ASP A 145 9.97 -16.98 -31.47
N PRO A 146 10.45 -17.31 -32.69
CA PRO A 146 10.50 -16.38 -33.82
C PRO A 146 9.14 -16.02 -34.43
#